data_AF-A0A819YM74-F1
#
_entry.id   AF-A0A819YM74-F1
#
_cell.length_a   1.000
_cell.length_b   1.000
_cell.length_c   1.000
_cell.angle_alpha   90.00
_cell.angle_beta   90.00
_cell.angle_gamma   90.00
#
_symmetry.space_group_name_H-M   'P 1'
#
loop_
_entity.id
_entity.type
_entity.pdbx_description
1 polymer ?
#
loop_
_entity_poly.entity_id
_entity_poly.type
_entity_poly.pdbx_seq_one_letter_code
_entity_poly.pdbx_strand_id
1 'polypeptide(L)'
;MPRTYEEELKYIERINGHCWRIKKGFVPNMNVEGIFYVNNHLEKLMFEELENSTKFGGIGGFLPGMKQIANVAALPGIVGRSVGLPDVHSGYGFAIGNMAAFDYNDPKAIVSPGGVGFDINCGVRLLRTNLT
;
A
#
# COMPACT_ATOMS: atom_id res chain seq x y z
N MET A 1 -1.54 -11.94 -19.43
CA MET A 1 -2.77 -12.33 -18.69
C MET A 1 -2.64 -11.84 -17.26
N PRO A 2 -3.74 -11.46 -16.60
CA PRO A 2 -3.72 -11.20 -15.16
C PRO A 2 -3.26 -12.46 -14.42
N ARG A 3 -2.47 -12.30 -13.36
CA ARG A 3 -2.04 -13.44 -12.52
C ARG A 3 -3.22 -13.97 -11.70
N THR A 4 -3.22 -15.28 -11.43
CA THR A 4 -4.16 -15.88 -10.47
C THR A 4 -3.80 -15.48 -9.05
N TYR A 5 -4.72 -15.69 -8.10
CA TYR A 5 -4.47 -15.46 -6.69
C TYR A 5 -3.23 -16.21 -6.18
N GLU A 6 -3.07 -17.48 -6.55
CA GLU A 6 -1.94 -18.31 -6.15
C GLU A 6 -0.62 -17.81 -6.73
N GLU A 7 -0.64 -17.25 -7.94
CA GLU A 7 0.53 -16.62 -8.54
C GLU A 7 0.90 -15.31 -7.85
N GLU A 8 -0.10 -14.53 -7.42
CA GLU A 8 0.10 -13.32 -6.63
C GLU A 8 0.70 -13.62 -5.25
N LEU A 9 0.21 -14.67 -4.57
CA LEU A 9 0.70 -15.10 -3.25
C LEU A 9 2.19 -15.46 -3.22
N LYS A 10 2.80 -15.86 -4.34
CA LYS A 10 4.25 -16.15 -4.43
C LYS A 10 5.13 -14.95 -4.06
N TYR A 11 4.59 -13.74 -4.18
CA TYR A 11 5.29 -12.50 -3.87
C TYR A 11 4.99 -11.98 -2.46
N ILE A 12 4.07 -12.59 -1.73
CA ILE A 12 3.67 -12.17 -0.39
C ILE A 12 4.33 -13.09 0.63
N GLU A 13 5.06 -12.51 1.58
CA GLU A 13 5.82 -13.28 2.58
C GLU A 13 5.58 -12.70 3.97
N ARG A 14 5.20 -13.55 4.92
CA ARG A 14 5.09 -13.14 6.32
C ARG A 14 6.49 -12.96 6.90
N ILE A 15 6.79 -11.77 7.43
CA ILE A 15 8.03 -11.51 8.16
C ILE A 15 7.85 -11.89 9.63
N ASN A 16 6.75 -11.48 10.25
CA ASN A 16 6.43 -11.80 11.66
C ASN A 16 4.91 -11.77 11.90
N GLY A 17 4.48 -11.85 13.16
CA GLY A 17 3.07 -11.88 13.54
C GLY A 17 2.23 -10.68 13.10
N HIS A 18 2.88 -9.55 12.76
CA HIS A 18 2.19 -8.32 12.37
C HIS A 18 2.70 -7.67 11.09
N CYS A 19 3.60 -8.33 10.35
CA CYS A 19 4.30 -7.71 9.22
C CYS A 19 4.43 -8.68 8.06
N TRP A 20 4.08 -8.16 6.88
CA TRP A 20 4.12 -8.87 5.61
C TRP A 20 4.95 -8.08 4.60
N ARG A 21 5.75 -8.79 3.81
CA ARG A 21 6.54 -8.29 2.69
C ARG A 21 5.80 -8.49 1.39
N ILE A 22 5.84 -7.49 0.53
CA ILE A 22 5.49 -7.57 -0.89
C ILE A 22 6.80 -7.52 -1.67
N LYS A 23 7.21 -8.69 -2.20
CA LYS A 23 8.45 -8.85 -2.95
C LYS A 23 8.39 -8.09 -4.28
N LYS A 24 9.56 -7.64 -4.74
CA LYS A 24 9.71 -7.10 -6.10
C LYS A 24 9.18 -8.08 -7.14
N GLY A 25 8.58 -7.55 -8.20
CA GLY A 25 7.90 -8.35 -9.22
C GLY A 25 6.42 -8.62 -8.92
N PHE A 26 5.92 -8.30 -7.72
CA PHE A 26 4.47 -8.21 -7.50
C PHE A 26 3.83 -7.15 -8.39
N VAL A 27 4.57 -6.10 -8.70
CA VAL A 27 4.35 -5.25 -9.87
C VAL A 27 5.68 -5.21 -10.65
N PRO A 28 5.69 -5.31 -12.00
CA PRO A 28 6.92 -5.58 -12.75
C PRO A 28 8.06 -4.56 -12.55
N ASN A 29 7.74 -3.28 -12.34
CA ASN A 29 8.70 -2.17 -12.30
C ASN A 29 9.01 -1.65 -10.87
N MET A 30 8.83 -2.48 -9.85
CA MET A 30 9.13 -2.10 -8.46
C MET A 30 10.61 -1.72 -8.25
N ASN A 31 10.87 -0.49 -7.80
CA ASN A 31 12.20 0.02 -7.44
C ASN A 31 12.62 -0.44 -6.04
N VAL A 32 11.66 -0.57 -5.12
CA VAL A 32 11.86 -1.08 -3.75
C VAL A 32 10.84 -2.19 -3.43
N GLU A 33 10.98 -2.86 -2.30
CA GLU A 33 9.94 -3.77 -1.80
C GLU A 33 8.79 -2.98 -1.15
N GLY A 34 7.63 -3.62 -1.07
CA GLY A 34 6.53 -3.15 -0.22
C GLY A 34 6.52 -3.88 1.11
N ILE A 35 5.96 -3.26 2.14
CA ILE A 35 5.56 -3.92 3.39
C ILE A 35 4.19 -3.44 3.82
N PHE A 36 3.45 -4.26 4.57
CA PHE A 36 2.26 -3.82 5.27
C PHE A 36 2.20 -4.45 6.65
N TYR A 37 1.57 -3.73 7.58
CA TYR A 37 1.42 -4.16 8.97
C TYR A 37 -0.03 -4.48 9.26
N VAL A 38 -0.34 -5.68 9.75
CA VAL A 38 -1.72 -6.08 10.09
C VAL A 38 -1.69 -7.14 11.18
N ASN A 39 -2.70 -7.17 12.04
CA ASN A 39 -2.91 -8.30 12.94
C ASN A 39 -3.69 -9.42 12.23
N ASN A 40 -3.92 -10.55 12.92
CA ASN A 40 -4.62 -11.71 12.36
C ASN A 40 -6.07 -11.42 11.91
N HIS A 41 -6.69 -10.36 12.41
CA HIS A 41 -8.04 -9.97 12.00
C HIS A 41 -8.01 -9.17 10.70
N LEU A 42 -7.19 -8.12 10.65
CA LEU A 42 -7.05 -7.21 9.51
C LEU A 42 -6.38 -7.89 8.31
N GLU A 43 -5.52 -8.87 8.57
CA GLU A 43 -4.91 -9.69 7.54
C GLU A 43 -5.93 -10.31 6.60
N LYS A 44 -7.01 -10.89 7.13
CA LYS A 44 -8.04 -11.53 6.32
C LYS A 44 -8.61 -10.57 5.28
N LEU A 45 -8.88 -9.32 5.69
CA LEU A 45 -9.41 -8.28 4.82
C LEU A 45 -8.45 -7.95 3.67
N MET A 46 -7.14 -7.87 3.94
CA MET A 46 -6.14 -7.61 2.91
C MET A 46 -6.06 -8.72 1.86
N PHE A 47 -6.11 -9.98 2.30
CA PHE A 47 -6.03 -11.13 1.39
C PHE A 47 -7.33 -11.34 0.62
N GLU A 48 -8.49 -11.13 1.24
CA GLU A 48 -9.80 -11.16 0.58
C GLU A 48 -9.91 -10.08 -0.51
N GLU A 49 -9.42 -8.86 -0.25
CA GLU A 49 -9.37 -7.80 -1.26
C GLU A 49 -8.51 -8.20 -2.47
N LEU A 50 -7.34 -8.79 -2.23
CA LEU A 50 -6.47 -9.30 -3.28
C LEU A 50 -7.14 -10.44 -4.07
N GLU A 51 -7.72 -11.43 -3.39
CA GLU A 51 -8.40 -12.55 -4.01
C GLU A 51 -9.56 -12.08 -4.90
N ASN A 52 -10.39 -11.18 -4.38
CA ASN A 52 -11.50 -10.60 -5.12
C ASN A 52 -11.03 -9.88 -6.39
N SER A 53 -9.93 -9.12 -6.31
CA SER A 53 -9.38 -8.44 -7.49
C SER A 53 -8.97 -9.40 -8.62
N THR A 54 -8.47 -10.60 -8.26
CA THR A 54 -8.02 -11.60 -9.23
C THR A 54 -9.19 -12.35 -9.88
N LYS A 55 -10.29 -12.60 -9.13
CA LYS A 55 -11.49 -13.31 -9.63
C LYS A 55 -12.19 -12.59 -10.78
N PHE A 56 -12.23 -11.26 -10.72
CA PHE A 56 -12.88 -10.45 -11.76
C PHE A 56 -11.90 -9.94 -12.83
N GLY A 57 -10.66 -10.44 -12.85
CA GLY A 57 -9.64 -9.99 -13.80
C GLY A 57 -9.35 -8.49 -13.70
N GLY A 58 -9.55 -7.89 -12.51
CA GLY A 58 -9.41 -6.44 -12.29
C GLY A 58 -10.57 -5.58 -12.80
N ILE A 59 -11.73 -6.17 -13.16
CA ILE A 59 -12.91 -5.44 -13.64
C ILE A 59 -13.92 -5.24 -12.49
N GLY A 60 -14.42 -4.02 -12.30
CA GLY A 60 -15.58 -3.75 -11.43
C GLY A 60 -15.28 -3.41 -9.97
N GLY A 61 -14.04 -3.05 -9.62
CA GLY A 61 -13.66 -2.60 -8.26
C GLY A 61 -12.40 -1.75 -8.25
N PHE A 62 -12.04 -1.23 -7.07
CA PHE A 62 -10.76 -0.55 -6.88
C PHE A 62 -9.60 -1.55 -6.91
N LEU A 63 -8.42 -1.06 -7.29
CA LEU A 63 -7.19 -1.85 -7.23
C LEU A 63 -6.86 -2.13 -5.75
N PRO A 64 -6.61 -3.40 -5.35
CA PRO A 64 -6.47 -3.74 -3.94
C PRO A 64 -5.26 -3.02 -3.32
N GLY A 65 -5.34 -2.75 -2.01
CA GLY A 65 -4.31 -2.02 -1.27
C GLY A 65 -2.91 -2.61 -1.45
N MET A 66 -2.77 -3.94 -1.48
CA MET A 66 -1.48 -4.60 -1.76
C MET A 66 -0.89 -4.21 -3.13
N LYS A 67 -1.73 -4.09 -4.16
CA LYS A 67 -1.29 -3.67 -5.50
C LYS A 67 -0.95 -2.18 -5.54
N GLN A 68 -1.70 -1.36 -4.82
CA GLN A 68 -1.40 0.06 -4.71
C GLN A 68 -0.07 0.31 -3.98
N ILE A 69 0.20 -0.38 -2.87
CA ILE A 69 1.51 -0.34 -2.18
C ILE A 69 2.64 -0.69 -3.15
N ALA A 70 2.46 -1.73 -3.97
CA ALA A 70 3.46 -2.15 -4.94
C ALA A 70 3.62 -1.21 -6.15
N ASN A 71 2.55 -0.57 -6.62
CA ASN A 71 2.63 0.48 -7.63
C ASN A 71 3.42 1.68 -7.10
N VAL A 72 3.20 2.07 -5.85
CA VAL A 72 3.97 3.12 -5.18
C VAL A 72 5.44 2.72 -5.07
N ALA A 73 5.72 1.45 -4.77
CA ALA A 73 7.08 0.92 -4.75
C ALA A 73 7.80 0.97 -6.12
N ALA A 74 7.08 1.22 -7.21
CA ALA A 74 7.60 1.37 -8.56
C ALA A 74 7.86 2.83 -8.97
N LEU A 75 7.58 3.80 -8.10
CA LEU A 75 7.74 5.22 -8.42
C LEU A 75 9.23 5.63 -8.40
N PRO A 76 9.67 6.49 -9.33
CA PRO A 76 11.05 6.98 -9.37
C PRO A 76 11.44 7.75 -8.10
N GLY A 77 12.69 7.57 -7.65
CA GLY A 77 13.24 8.24 -6.47
C GLY A 77 12.70 7.76 -5.12
N ILE A 78 11.85 6.73 -5.08
CA ILE A 78 11.38 6.15 -3.81
C ILE A 78 12.56 5.53 -3.03
N VAL A 79 12.61 5.75 -1.72
CA VAL A 79 13.64 5.22 -0.83
C VAL A 79 13.08 4.25 0.20
N GLY A 80 13.90 3.26 0.59
CA GLY A 80 13.53 2.28 1.60
C GLY A 80 12.48 1.30 1.09
N ARG A 81 11.20 1.55 1.42
CA ARG A 81 10.05 0.67 1.12
C ARG A 81 8.77 1.50 0.94
N SER A 82 7.82 0.96 0.19
CA SER A 82 6.42 1.42 0.25
C SER A 82 5.71 0.73 1.40
N VAL A 83 5.09 1.48 2.31
CA VAL A 83 4.59 0.95 3.59
C VAL A 83 3.08 1.13 3.71
N GLY A 84 2.32 0.05 3.89
CA GLY A 84 0.92 0.09 4.31
C GLY A 84 0.79 0.02 5.83
N LEU A 85 0.12 1.00 6.44
CA LEU A 85 -0.22 1.02 7.86
C LEU A 85 -1.38 0.05 8.19
N PRO A 86 -1.68 -0.24 9.46
CA PRO A 86 -2.71 -1.22 9.85
C PRO A 86 -4.13 -0.96 9.35
N ASP A 87 -4.46 0.27 9.05
CA ASP A 87 -5.74 0.70 8.48
C ASP A 87 -5.70 0.82 6.95
N VAL A 88 -4.69 0.25 6.28
CA VAL A 88 -4.52 0.39 4.83
C VAL A 88 -5.72 -0.16 4.06
N HIS A 89 -6.20 0.60 3.07
CA HIS A 89 -7.26 0.17 2.16
C HIS A 89 -7.17 0.89 0.81
N SER A 90 -7.88 0.36 -0.19
CA SER A 90 -7.97 0.96 -1.52
C SER A 90 -8.19 2.48 -1.48
N GLY A 91 -7.30 3.21 -2.17
CA GLY A 91 -7.34 4.66 -2.36
C GLY A 91 -7.24 5.06 -3.83
N TYR A 92 -6.74 6.27 -4.11
CA TYR A 92 -6.57 6.82 -5.46
C TYR A 92 -5.09 6.86 -5.87
N GLY A 93 -4.64 5.82 -6.57
CA GLY A 93 -3.24 5.62 -6.94
C GLY A 93 -2.41 5.06 -5.79
N PHE A 94 -2.28 5.82 -4.70
CA PHE A 94 -1.80 5.32 -3.40
C PHE A 94 -2.98 4.74 -2.62
N ALA A 95 -2.70 3.72 -1.79
CA ALA A 95 -3.67 3.27 -0.80
C ALA A 95 -3.79 4.31 0.33
N ILE A 96 -4.97 4.42 0.93
CA ILE A 96 -5.12 5.16 2.18
C ILE A 96 -4.32 4.41 3.25
N GLY A 97 -3.60 5.12 4.11
CA GLY A 97 -2.65 4.51 5.04
C GLY A 97 -1.32 4.06 4.40
N ASN A 98 -1.06 4.39 3.12
CA ASN A 98 0.22 4.11 2.47
C ASN A 98 1.22 5.27 2.68
N MET A 99 2.37 4.96 3.26
CA MET A 99 3.52 5.86 3.40
C MET A 99 4.62 5.50 2.39
N ALA A 100 5.18 6.52 1.76
CA ALA A 100 6.38 6.40 0.93
C ALA A 100 7.25 7.65 1.10
N ALA A 101 8.57 7.46 1.07
CA ALA A 101 9.55 8.55 1.10
C ALA A 101 10.29 8.59 -0.23
N PHE A 102 10.62 9.79 -0.70
CA PHE A 102 11.33 10.02 -1.95
C PHE A 102 12.57 10.89 -1.70
N ASP A 103 13.69 10.58 -2.36
CA ASP A 103 14.93 11.35 -2.22
C ASP A 103 14.83 12.69 -2.95
N TYR A 104 14.84 13.78 -2.19
CA TYR A 104 14.81 15.14 -2.74
C TYR A 104 16.00 15.44 -3.67
N ASN A 105 17.16 14.79 -3.47
CA ASN A 105 18.34 15.01 -4.29
C ASN A 105 18.34 14.20 -5.59
N ASP A 106 17.46 13.20 -5.74
CA ASP A 106 17.32 12.46 -6.99
C ASP A 106 16.49 13.31 -7.98
N PRO A 107 17.05 13.77 -9.11
CA PRO A 107 16.32 14.57 -10.10
C PRO A 107 15.16 13.82 -10.77
N LYS A 108 15.07 12.49 -10.60
CA LYS A 108 13.95 11.68 -11.07
C LYS A 108 12.85 11.55 -10.02
N ALA A 109 13.08 11.95 -8.77
CA ALA A 109 12.07 11.86 -7.71
C ALA A 109 10.82 12.67 -8.05
N ILE A 110 9.68 12.21 -7.55
CA ILE A 110 8.37 12.73 -7.89
C ILE A 110 7.63 13.20 -6.64
N VAL A 111 6.67 14.10 -6.87
CA VAL A 111 5.58 14.39 -5.94
C VAL A 111 4.30 13.96 -6.61
N SER A 112 3.52 13.09 -5.96
CA SER A 112 2.23 12.63 -6.47
C SER A 112 1.10 13.16 -5.60
N PRO A 113 0.17 13.99 -6.12
CA PRO A 113 -1.00 14.44 -5.35
C PRO A 113 -1.83 13.29 -4.80
N GLY A 114 -1.91 12.16 -5.51
CA GLY A 114 -2.59 10.95 -5.04
C GLY A 114 -1.97 10.33 -3.79
N GLY A 115 -0.68 10.60 -3.52
CA GLY A 115 -0.01 10.19 -2.28
C GLY A 115 -0.24 11.12 -1.09
N VAL A 116 -0.85 12.29 -1.32
CA VAL A 116 -1.29 13.21 -0.26
C VAL A 116 -2.78 13.02 0.02
N GLY A 117 -3.59 12.89 -1.02
CA GLY A 117 -5.05 12.78 -0.94
C GLY A 117 -5.76 14.06 -1.37
N PHE A 118 -7.06 13.93 -1.67
CA PHE A 118 -7.90 15.04 -2.14
C PHE A 118 -8.15 16.09 -1.05
N ASP A 119 -8.44 15.64 0.17
CA ASP A 119 -8.64 16.52 1.33
C ASP A 119 -7.30 16.78 2.02
N ILE A 120 -6.55 17.74 1.45
CA ILE A 120 -5.20 18.07 1.89
C ILE A 120 -5.24 18.61 3.32
N ASN A 121 -4.39 18.03 4.18
CA ASN A 121 -4.29 18.37 5.60
C ASN A 121 -5.57 18.00 6.39
N CYS A 122 -6.35 17.02 5.91
CA CYS A 122 -7.28 16.30 6.77
C CYS A 122 -6.52 15.78 7.99
N GLY A 123 -7.01 16.11 9.18
CA GLY A 123 -6.26 15.92 10.41
C GLY A 123 -7.10 16.19 11.63
N VAL A 124 -6.48 16.01 12.81
CA VAL A 124 -7.17 16.06 14.09
C VAL A 124 -6.49 17.06 15.00
N ARG A 125 -7.29 17.84 15.74
CA ARG A 125 -6.84 18.67 16.85
C ARG A 125 -7.49 18.19 18.13
N LEU A 126 -6.69 17.95 19.16
CA LEU A 126 -7.17 17.62 20.50
C LEU A 126 -7.09 18.85 21.41
N LEU A 127 -8.20 19.19 22.06
CA LEU A 127 -8.27 20.23 23.09
C LEU A 127 -8.46 19.58 24.45
N ARG A 128 -7.52 19.82 25.37
CA ARG A 128 -7.58 19.33 26.75
C ARG A 128 -8.29 20.36 27.63
N THR A 129 -9.17 19.90 28.50
CA THR A 129 -9.76 20.70 29.59
C THR A 129 -9.21 20.25 30.94
N ASN A 130 -9.49 21.02 31.99
CA ASN A 130 -9.21 20.61 33.37
C ASN A 130 -10.39 19.85 34.02
N LEU A 131 -11.43 19.51 33.25
CA LEU A 131 -12.57 18.73 33.75
C LEU A 131 -12.18 17.25 33.84
N THR A 132 -12.67 16.56 34.88
CA THR A 132 -12.51 15.12 35.10
C THR A 132 -13.73 14.35 34.67
#